data_AF-A0A086Q5T8-F1
#
_entry.id   AF-A0A086Q5T8-F1
#
_cell.length_a   1.000
_cell.length_b   1.000
_cell.length_c   1.000
_cell.angle_alpha   90.00
_cell.angle_beta   90.00
_cell.angle_gamma   90.00
#
_symmetry.space_group_name_H-M   'P 1'
#
loop_
_entity.id
_entity.type
_entity.pdbx_description
1 polymer ?
#
loop_
_entity_poly.entity_id
_entity_poly.type
_entity_poly.pdbx_seq_one_letter_code
_entity_poly.pdbx_strand_id
1 'polypeptide(L)'
;FEQAYERVLQKHPDDPLEQYGLTMPDFDNLLDKYQHDPQIKDLIVRIMSSSAPSEPNPRGQTIDKAKVIQVHEYMKQELQKLVDYIQKSSTRSELDVKNVTLTAQAFVGAKVQKKFGLTSEDVESAVIYNHKELAVDPDFVRVNIAIQTIMNQLIVPQFAM
;
A
#
# COMPACT_ATOMS: atom_id res chain seq x y z
N PHE A 1 -8.86 -15.61 -0.63
CA PHE A 1 -7.63 -14.81 -0.49
C PHE A 1 -6.50 -15.49 -1.26
N GLU A 2 -6.36 -16.80 -1.08
CA GLU A 2 -5.49 -17.77 -1.75
C GLU A 2 -5.36 -17.52 -3.26
N GLN A 3 -6.47 -17.46 -4.00
CA GLN A 3 -6.41 -17.19 -5.45
C GLN A 3 -5.80 -15.83 -5.80
N ALA A 4 -6.00 -14.81 -4.94
CA ALA A 4 -5.37 -13.51 -5.13
C ALA A 4 -3.88 -13.58 -4.76
N TYR A 5 -3.54 -14.33 -3.71
CA TYR A 5 -2.17 -14.57 -3.27
C TYR A 5 -1.35 -15.28 -4.35
N GLU A 6 -1.87 -16.35 -4.94
CA GLU A 6 -1.25 -17.07 -6.06
C GLU A 6 -1.02 -16.16 -7.27
N ARG A 7 -1.98 -15.27 -7.58
CA ARG A 7 -1.83 -14.30 -8.67
C ARG A 7 -0.75 -13.27 -8.39
N VAL A 8 -0.61 -12.82 -7.14
CA VAL A 8 0.47 -11.92 -6.73
C VAL A 8 1.82 -12.63 -6.86
N LEU A 9 1.91 -13.90 -6.43
CA LEU A 9 3.13 -14.71 -6.59
C LEU A 9 3.54 -14.86 -8.06
N GLN A 10 2.58 -15.01 -8.98
CA GLN A 10 2.87 -15.11 -10.42
C GLN A 10 3.28 -13.78 -11.06
N LYS A 11 3.12 -12.67 -10.35
CA LYS A 11 3.34 -11.30 -10.85
C LYS A 11 4.52 -10.61 -10.17
N HIS A 12 5.36 -11.35 -9.42
CA HIS A 12 6.61 -10.80 -8.89
C HIS A 12 7.39 -10.11 -10.00
N PRO A 13 7.57 -8.77 -9.93
CA PRO A 13 8.50 -8.13 -10.82
C PRO A 13 9.89 -8.66 -10.50
N ASP A 14 10.69 -8.91 -11.53
CA ASP A 14 12.10 -9.22 -11.33
C ASP A 14 12.73 -8.11 -10.49
N ASP A 15 13.44 -8.45 -9.42
CA ASP A 15 14.12 -7.47 -8.60
C ASP A 15 15.21 -6.80 -9.47
N PRO A 16 15.10 -5.49 -9.75
CA PRO A 16 16.08 -4.81 -10.59
C PRO A 16 17.48 -4.91 -10.00
N LEU A 17 17.64 -4.96 -8.68
CA LEU A 17 18.95 -5.10 -8.04
C LEU A 17 19.54 -6.48 -8.30
N GLU A 18 18.73 -7.54 -8.20
CA GLU A 18 19.19 -8.90 -8.52
C GLU A 18 19.61 -9.04 -9.98
N GLN A 19 18.93 -8.36 -10.92
CA GLN A 19 19.34 -8.33 -12.34
C GLN A 19 20.75 -7.74 -12.55
N TYR A 20 21.16 -6.83 -11.67
CA TYR A 20 22.51 -6.25 -11.68
C TYR A 20 23.47 -6.91 -10.68
N GLY A 21 23.06 -8.02 -10.05
CA GLY A 21 23.87 -8.74 -9.05
C GLY A 21 24.12 -7.93 -7.78
N LEU A 22 23.24 -6.98 -7.46
CA LEU A 22 23.33 -6.11 -6.29
C LEU A 22 22.37 -6.57 -5.21
N THR A 23 22.82 -6.50 -3.96
CA THR A 23 21.93 -6.57 -2.80
C THR A 23 21.47 -5.17 -2.40
N MET A 24 20.43 -5.08 -1.56
CA MET A 24 20.00 -3.78 -1.01
C MET A 24 21.12 -3.04 -0.27
N PRO A 25 21.94 -3.70 0.58
CA PRO A 25 23.14 -3.08 1.15
C PRO A 25 24.17 -2.61 0.12
N ASP A 26 24.39 -3.36 -0.96
CA ASP A 26 25.31 -2.93 -2.03
C ASP A 26 24.79 -1.68 -2.73
N PHE A 27 23.47 -1.61 -2.94
CA PHE A 27 22.82 -0.45 -3.49
C PHE A 27 22.94 0.77 -2.57
N ASP A 28 22.67 0.64 -1.27
CA ASP A 28 22.83 1.72 -0.30
C ASP A 28 24.28 2.26 -0.28
N ASN A 29 25.28 1.35 -0.23
CA ASN A 29 26.69 1.71 -0.32
C ASN A 29 27.07 2.40 -1.65
N LEU A 30 26.37 2.06 -2.74
CA LEU A 30 26.56 2.72 -4.03
C LEU A 30 26.00 4.15 -3.98
N LEU A 31 24.80 4.34 -3.40
CA LEU A 31 24.17 5.66 -3.28
C LEU A 31 25.01 6.64 -2.44
N ASP A 32 25.68 6.17 -1.40
CA ASP A 32 26.57 6.98 -0.56
C ASP A 32 27.69 7.68 -1.36
N LYS A 33 28.17 7.04 -2.43
CA LYS A 33 29.21 7.60 -3.31
C LYS A 33 28.69 8.76 -4.17
N TYR A 34 27.38 8.81 -4.40
CA TYR A 34 26.71 9.80 -5.23
C TYR A 34 25.82 10.76 -4.43
N GLN A 35 25.93 10.77 -3.10
CA GLN A 35 25.12 11.61 -2.21
C GLN A 35 25.25 13.12 -2.48
N HIS A 36 26.29 13.58 -3.18
CA HIS A 36 26.46 14.98 -3.56
C HIS A 36 26.00 15.30 -4.99
N ASP A 37 25.63 14.28 -5.77
CA ASP A 37 25.12 14.47 -7.13
C ASP A 37 23.63 14.88 -7.08
N PRO A 38 23.28 16.10 -7.54
CA PRO A 38 21.90 16.57 -7.52
C PRO A 38 20.96 15.73 -8.39
N GLN A 39 21.45 15.15 -9.50
CA GLN A 39 20.63 14.33 -10.40
C GLN A 39 20.30 12.98 -9.77
N ILE A 40 21.28 12.35 -9.12
CA ILE A 40 21.06 11.08 -8.40
C ILE A 40 20.12 11.28 -7.20
N LYS A 41 20.28 12.38 -6.46
CA LYS A 41 19.35 12.76 -5.39
C LYS A 41 17.91 12.92 -5.89
N ASP A 42 17.72 13.62 -7.00
CA ASP A 42 16.39 13.80 -7.59
C ASP A 42 15.76 12.46 -8.01
N LEU A 43 16.56 11.56 -8.61
CA LEU A 43 16.12 10.21 -8.98
C LEU A 43 15.75 9.36 -7.76
N ILE A 44 16.54 9.40 -6.66
CA ILE A 44 16.22 8.70 -5.41
C ILE A 44 14.91 9.24 -4.83
N VAL A 45 14.78 10.57 -4.76
CA VAL A 45 13.55 11.21 -4.28
C VAL A 45 12.37 10.78 -5.15
N ARG A 46 12.52 10.74 -6.48
CA ARG A 46 11.49 10.30 -7.41
C ARG A 46 11.13 8.83 -7.23
N ILE A 47 12.09 7.94 -7.02
CA ILE A 47 11.82 6.51 -6.73
C ILE A 47 11.07 6.38 -5.41
N MET A 48 11.53 7.05 -4.36
CA MET A 48 10.89 7.02 -3.03
C MET A 48 9.50 7.68 -3.04
N SER A 49 9.33 8.73 -3.85
CA SER A 49 8.07 9.47 -3.99
C SER A 49 7.16 8.93 -5.09
N SER A 50 7.59 7.97 -5.92
CA SER A 50 6.75 7.35 -6.96
C SER A 50 5.61 6.49 -6.40
N SER A 51 5.52 6.37 -5.07
CA SER A 51 4.31 6.01 -4.33
C SER A 51 3.22 7.11 -4.36
N ALA A 52 3.51 8.28 -4.93
CA ALA A 52 2.55 9.35 -5.18
C ALA A 52 2.00 9.23 -6.61
N PRO A 53 0.69 9.42 -6.81
CA PRO A 53 0.05 9.17 -8.09
C PRO A 53 0.62 10.10 -9.17
N SER A 54 1.00 9.49 -10.28
CA SER A 54 1.82 10.11 -11.33
C SER A 54 1.01 10.94 -12.34
N GLU A 55 -0.32 10.95 -12.28
CA GLU A 55 -1.15 11.77 -13.17
C GLU A 55 -2.40 12.29 -12.45
N PRO A 56 -2.84 13.54 -12.70
CA PRO A 56 -4.09 14.04 -12.16
C PRO A 56 -5.26 13.22 -12.72
N ASN A 57 -5.93 12.43 -11.88
CA ASN A 57 -7.15 11.72 -12.25
C ASN A 57 -8.37 12.60 -11.95
N PRO A 58 -9.09 13.13 -12.98
CA PRO A 58 -10.22 14.03 -12.79
C PRO A 58 -11.37 13.39 -12.00
N ARG A 59 -11.49 12.05 -12.05
CA ARG A 59 -12.52 11.33 -11.32
C ARG A 59 -12.39 11.52 -9.80
N GLY A 60 -11.17 11.67 -9.30
CA GLY A 60 -10.90 12.00 -7.90
C GLY A 60 -11.55 13.30 -7.44
N GLN A 61 -11.67 14.31 -8.32
CA GLN A 61 -12.30 15.60 -7.99
C GLN A 61 -13.81 15.49 -7.75
N THR A 62 -14.45 14.48 -8.32
CA THR A 62 -15.90 14.27 -8.21
C THR A 62 -16.29 13.56 -6.91
N ILE A 63 -15.32 13.10 -6.13
CA ILE A 63 -15.50 12.34 -4.90
C ILE A 63 -15.31 13.29 -3.72
N ASP A 64 -16.37 13.50 -2.96
CA ASP A 64 -16.33 14.37 -1.80
C ASP A 64 -15.65 13.71 -0.58
N LYS A 65 -15.29 14.54 0.40
CA LYS A 65 -14.70 14.12 1.67
C LYS A 65 -15.49 13.00 2.36
N ALA A 66 -16.81 13.11 2.42
CA ALA A 66 -17.67 12.15 3.10
C ALA A 66 -17.58 10.76 2.45
N LYS A 67 -17.53 10.72 1.11
CA LYS A 67 -17.36 9.49 0.35
C LYS A 67 -15.97 8.90 0.55
N VAL A 68 -14.92 9.71 0.61
CA VAL A 68 -13.55 9.25 0.92
C VAL A 68 -13.51 8.53 2.27
N ILE A 69 -14.09 9.13 3.32
CA ILE A 69 -14.16 8.54 4.66
C ILE A 69 -14.97 7.23 4.64
N GLN A 70 -16.11 7.21 3.94
CA GLN A 70 -16.92 5.99 3.79
C GLN A 70 -16.14 4.85 3.13
N VAL A 71 -15.35 5.15 2.10
CA VAL A 71 -14.51 4.16 1.43
C VAL A 71 -13.43 3.64 2.38
N HIS A 72 -12.74 4.52 3.11
CA HIS A 72 -11.72 4.11 4.09
C HIS A 72 -12.30 3.27 5.22
N GLU A 73 -13.51 3.60 5.70
CA GLU A 73 -14.18 2.81 6.73
C GLU A 73 -14.52 1.40 6.23
N TYR A 74 -14.95 1.28 4.96
CA TYR A 74 -15.15 -0.02 4.34
C TYR A 74 -13.83 -0.79 4.14
N MET A 75 -12.76 -0.11 3.71
CA MET A 75 -11.43 -0.70 3.60
C MET A 75 -10.96 -1.27 4.93
N LYS A 76 -11.09 -0.49 6.01
CA LYS A 76 -10.77 -0.94 7.38
C LYS A 76 -11.52 -2.22 7.75
N GLN A 77 -12.83 -2.27 7.49
CA GLN A 77 -13.66 -3.44 7.82
C GLN A 77 -13.24 -4.68 7.02
N GLU A 78 -12.99 -4.55 5.73
CA GLU A 78 -12.57 -5.69 4.90
C GLU A 78 -11.15 -6.13 5.20
N LEU A 79 -10.27 -5.20 5.54
CA LEU A 79 -8.91 -5.50 5.97
C LEU A 79 -8.90 -6.23 7.31
N GLN A 80 -9.71 -5.81 8.29
CA GLN A 80 -9.82 -6.52 9.57
C GLN A 80 -10.30 -7.96 9.37
N LYS A 81 -11.35 -8.17 8.55
CA LYS A 81 -11.83 -9.52 8.22
C LYS A 81 -10.74 -10.37 7.59
N LEU A 82 -9.91 -9.77 6.74
CA LEU A 82 -8.81 -10.46 6.09
C LEU A 82 -7.71 -10.84 7.10
N VAL A 83 -7.33 -9.92 7.99
CA VAL A 83 -6.37 -10.21 9.07
C VAL A 83 -6.88 -11.33 9.97
N ASP A 84 -8.14 -11.26 10.41
CA ASP A 84 -8.75 -12.29 11.25
C ASP A 84 -8.74 -13.67 10.56
N TYR A 85 -8.97 -13.69 9.25
CA TYR A 85 -8.91 -14.90 8.43
C TYR A 85 -7.49 -15.47 8.36
N ILE A 86 -6.50 -14.64 8.05
CA ILE A 86 -5.08 -15.06 7.95
C ILE A 86 -4.57 -15.54 9.30
N GLN A 87 -4.89 -14.83 10.39
CA GLN A 87 -4.46 -15.18 11.74
C GLN A 87 -5.01 -16.54 12.20
N LYS A 88 -6.20 -16.94 11.72
CA LYS A 88 -6.82 -18.24 12.01
C LYS A 88 -6.39 -19.35 11.04
N SER A 89 -5.70 -19.01 9.95
CA SER A 89 -5.26 -19.99 8.95
C SER A 89 -4.06 -20.79 9.45
N SER A 90 -4.09 -22.11 9.24
CA SER A 90 -2.96 -23.00 9.54
C SER A 90 -1.76 -22.78 8.62
N THR A 91 -1.98 -22.19 7.43
CA THR A 91 -0.92 -21.91 6.45
C THR A 91 -0.21 -20.59 6.69
N ARG A 92 -0.58 -19.83 7.74
CA ARG A 92 -0.02 -18.50 8.01
C ARG A 92 1.51 -18.49 8.04
N SER A 93 2.13 -19.51 8.64
CA SER A 93 3.59 -19.62 8.76
C SER A 93 4.30 -19.84 7.43
N GLU A 94 3.58 -20.23 6.39
CA GLU A 94 4.11 -20.49 5.04
C GLU A 94 3.99 -19.25 4.13
N LEU A 95 3.26 -18.22 4.57
CA LEU A 95 3.02 -17.02 3.78
C LEU A 95 4.17 -16.01 3.95
N ASP A 96 4.76 -15.61 2.83
CA ASP A 96 5.69 -14.48 2.80
C ASP A 96 4.97 -13.15 3.06
N VAL A 97 5.52 -12.35 3.97
CA VAL A 97 4.94 -11.10 4.47
C VAL A 97 4.76 -10.06 3.36
N LYS A 98 5.72 -9.93 2.43
CA LYS A 98 5.63 -8.97 1.31
C LYS A 98 4.44 -9.33 0.42
N ASN A 99 4.32 -10.61 0.07
CA ASN A 99 3.22 -11.13 -0.73
C ASN A 99 1.86 -11.01 -0.04
N VAL A 100 1.79 -11.24 1.27
CA VAL A 100 0.55 -11.06 2.05
C VAL A 100 0.10 -9.61 1.99
N THR A 101 1.04 -8.68 2.14
CA THR A 101 0.77 -7.23 2.14
C THR A 101 0.24 -6.78 0.77
N LEU A 102 0.91 -7.16 -0.31
CA LEU A 102 0.45 -6.87 -1.68
C LEU A 102 -0.91 -7.51 -1.98
N THR A 103 -1.11 -8.75 -1.54
CA THR A 103 -2.39 -9.46 -1.71
C THR A 103 -3.51 -8.77 -0.94
N ALA A 104 -3.25 -8.31 0.28
CA ALA A 104 -4.23 -7.58 1.08
C ALA A 104 -4.65 -6.28 0.39
N GLN A 105 -3.69 -5.50 -0.12
CA GLN A 105 -3.95 -4.28 -0.88
C GLN A 105 -4.79 -4.57 -2.12
N ALA A 106 -4.39 -5.55 -2.95
CA ALA A 106 -5.12 -5.92 -4.16
C ALA A 106 -6.54 -6.46 -3.86
N PHE A 107 -6.67 -7.30 -2.82
CA PHE A 107 -7.94 -7.92 -2.44
C PHE A 107 -8.94 -6.90 -1.89
N VAL A 108 -8.49 -5.99 -1.02
CA VAL A 108 -9.31 -4.90 -0.48
C VAL A 108 -9.64 -3.90 -1.58
N GLY A 109 -8.68 -3.53 -2.43
CA GLY A 109 -8.91 -2.66 -3.59
C GLY A 109 -9.98 -3.20 -4.54
N ALA A 110 -9.94 -4.50 -4.87
CA ALA A 110 -10.96 -5.14 -5.70
C ALA A 110 -12.35 -5.12 -5.05
N LYS A 111 -12.44 -5.24 -3.71
CA LYS A 111 -13.71 -5.13 -2.97
C LYS A 111 -14.25 -3.70 -2.98
N VAL A 112 -13.39 -2.70 -2.82
CA VAL A 112 -13.75 -1.28 -2.94
C VAL A 112 -14.30 -1.00 -4.33
N GLN A 113 -13.59 -1.43 -5.37
CA GLN A 113 -14.02 -1.26 -6.75
C GLN A 113 -15.37 -1.93 -7.01
N LYS A 114 -15.58 -3.15 -6.52
CA LYS A 114 -16.87 -3.84 -6.66
C LYS A 114 -18.01 -3.13 -5.94
N LYS A 115 -17.76 -2.54 -4.75
CA LYS A 115 -18.80 -1.91 -3.93
C LYS A 115 -19.13 -0.48 -4.34
N PHE A 116 -18.13 0.30 -4.72
CA PHE A 116 -18.26 1.73 -4.96
C PHE A 116 -18.03 2.13 -6.42
N GLY A 117 -17.54 1.21 -7.26
CA GLY A 117 -17.17 1.51 -8.65
C GLY A 117 -15.88 2.34 -8.77
N LEU A 118 -15.10 2.47 -7.70
CA LEU A 118 -13.91 3.32 -7.61
C LEU A 118 -12.64 2.46 -7.65
N THR A 119 -11.67 2.83 -8.49
CA THR A 119 -10.34 2.20 -8.48
C THR A 119 -9.47 2.76 -7.36
N SER A 120 -8.31 2.15 -7.10
CA SER A 120 -7.36 2.67 -6.11
C SER A 120 -6.88 4.07 -6.48
N GLU A 121 -6.63 4.32 -7.76
CA GLU A 121 -6.19 5.61 -8.31
C GLU A 121 -7.25 6.70 -8.14
N ASP A 122 -8.54 6.34 -8.27
CA ASP A 122 -9.65 7.27 -8.00
C ASP A 122 -9.65 7.71 -6.53
N VAL A 123 -9.46 6.77 -5.61
CA VAL A 123 -9.48 7.00 -4.16
C VAL A 123 -8.26 7.81 -3.73
N GLU A 124 -7.06 7.46 -4.20
CA GLU A 124 -5.83 8.21 -3.92
C GLU A 124 -5.94 9.66 -4.43
N SER A 125 -6.45 9.83 -5.65
CA SER A 125 -6.66 11.16 -6.21
C SER A 125 -7.69 11.97 -5.42
N ALA A 126 -8.77 11.34 -4.96
CA ALA A 126 -9.76 12.00 -4.11
C ALA A 126 -9.15 12.44 -2.77
N VAL A 127 -8.28 11.63 -2.16
CA VAL A 127 -7.56 12.02 -0.93
C VAL A 127 -6.69 13.26 -1.18
N ILE A 128 -6.02 13.34 -2.32
CA ILE A 128 -5.19 14.50 -2.68
C ILE A 128 -6.05 15.75 -2.86
N TYR A 129 -7.12 15.67 -3.65
CA TYR A 129 -7.99 16.82 -3.90
C TYR A 129 -8.66 17.34 -2.63
N ASN A 130 -9.00 16.45 -1.70
CA ASN A 130 -9.63 16.79 -0.42
C ASN A 130 -8.62 16.93 0.73
N HIS A 131 -7.30 16.90 0.47
CA HIS A 131 -6.27 16.74 1.51
C HIS A 131 -6.38 17.76 2.65
N LYS A 132 -6.64 19.03 2.33
CA LYS A 132 -6.74 20.11 3.33
C LYS A 132 -7.86 19.87 4.34
N GLU A 133 -9.01 19.40 3.86
CA GLU A 133 -10.17 19.14 4.71
C GLU A 133 -10.03 17.82 5.46
N LEU A 134 -9.51 16.79 4.79
CA LEU A 134 -9.28 15.47 5.35
C LEU A 134 -8.22 15.48 6.46
N ALA A 135 -7.16 16.28 6.33
CA ALA A 135 -6.05 16.34 7.28
C ALA A 135 -6.47 16.78 8.69
N VAL A 136 -7.55 17.55 8.81
CA VAL A 136 -8.09 18.03 10.08
C VAL A 136 -9.37 17.32 10.49
N ASP A 137 -9.86 16.37 9.68
CA ASP A 137 -11.09 15.65 9.95
C ASP A 137 -10.83 14.48 10.94
N PRO A 138 -11.45 14.50 12.13
CA PRO A 138 -11.19 13.49 13.15
C PRO A 138 -11.55 12.07 12.71
N ASP A 139 -12.57 11.90 11.88
CA ASP A 139 -13.00 10.58 11.41
C ASP A 139 -12.01 10.02 10.39
N PHE A 140 -11.51 10.87 9.50
CA PHE A 140 -10.47 10.48 8.54
C PHE A 140 -9.14 10.12 9.23
N VAL A 141 -8.72 10.91 10.22
CA VAL A 141 -7.52 10.61 11.01
C VAL A 141 -7.69 9.27 11.76
N ARG A 142 -8.83 9.08 12.43
CA ARG A 142 -9.12 7.84 13.17
C ARG A 142 -9.10 6.61 12.28
N VAL A 143 -9.75 6.67 11.11
CA VAL A 143 -9.84 5.51 10.21
C VAL A 143 -8.48 5.16 9.61
N ASN A 144 -7.65 6.16 9.26
CA ASN A 144 -6.30 5.90 8.73
C ASN A 144 -5.37 5.27 9.77
N ILE A 145 -5.39 5.76 11.01
CA ILE A 145 -4.62 5.16 12.11
C ILE A 145 -5.06 3.70 12.31
N ALA A 146 -6.36 3.41 12.26
CA ALA A 146 -6.86 2.05 12.38
C ALA A 146 -6.42 1.16 11.21
N ILE A 147 -6.49 1.64 9.96
CA ILE A 147 -5.99 0.89 8.80
C ILE A 147 -4.50 0.58 8.95
N GLN A 148 -3.68 1.57 9.32
CA GLN A 148 -2.24 1.36 9.55
C GLN A 148 -1.98 0.33 10.66
N THR A 149 -2.72 0.41 11.75
CA THR A 149 -2.62 -0.55 12.87
C THR A 149 -2.95 -1.96 12.42
N ILE A 150 -4.00 -2.13 11.61
CA ILE A 150 -4.42 -3.44 11.09
C ILE A 150 -3.39 -3.96 10.08
N MET A 151 -2.89 -3.12 9.18
CA MET A 151 -1.82 -3.48 8.23
C MET A 151 -0.56 -3.96 8.95
N ASN A 152 -0.17 -3.31 10.05
CA ASN A 152 1.00 -3.72 10.82
C ASN A 152 0.84 -5.13 11.42
N GLN A 153 -0.38 -5.62 11.66
CA GLN A 153 -0.62 -7.00 12.10
C GLN A 153 -0.31 -8.04 11.03
N LEU A 154 -0.25 -7.64 9.74
CA LEU A 154 0.21 -8.47 8.64
C LEU A 154 1.74 -8.48 8.53
N ILE A 155 2.38 -7.37 8.88
CA ILE A 155 3.83 -7.14 8.71
C ILE A 155 4.64 -7.74 9.85
N VAL A 156 4.13 -7.67 11.09
CA VAL A 156 4.83 -8.19 12.26
C VAL A 156 4.91 -9.72 12.16
N PRO A 157 6.11 -10.29 11.96
CA PRO A 157 6.31 -11.70 12.22
C PRO A 157 6.00 -11.91 13.71
N GLN A 158 5.30 -12.98 14.09
CA GLN A 158 5.41 -13.46 15.47
C GLN A 158 6.84 -14.01 15.68
N PHE A 159 7.80 -13.10 15.76
CA PHE A 159 9.17 -13.31 16.21
C PHE A 159 9.53 -12.13 17.12
N ALA A 160 8.78 -12.00 18.21
CA ALA A 160 9.42 -11.76 19.49
C ALA A 160 9.29 -13.08 20.24
N MET A 161 10.44 -13.66 20.59
CA MET A 161 10.59 -14.87 21.42
C MET A 161 9.70 -14.84 22.66
#